data_AF-A0A183T3W8-F1
#
_entry.id   AF-A0A183T3W8-F1
#
_cell.length_a   1.000
_cell.length_b   1.000
_cell.length_c   1.000
_cell.angle_alpha   90.00
_cell.angle_beta   90.00
_cell.angle_gamma   90.00
#
_symmetry.space_group_name_H-M   'P 1'
#
loop_
_entity.id
_entity.type
_entity.pdbx_description
1 polymer ?
#
loop_
_entity_poly.entity_id
_entity_poly.type
_entity_poly.pdbx_seq_one_letter_code
_entity_poly.pdbx_strand_id
1 'polypeptide(L)'
;MPLWWSPCFFDRNERSSRRPIENSDRPLWFDVYRAFPPNVEPNYERPLPDQNVRNLIYPEDFGRVFVDFSAQLQPKYRSRVISKGMALKLEESWDKEGVFDRIREALQKDGVLLHEKKRI
;
A
#
# COMPACT_ATOMS: atom_id res chain seq x y z
N MET A 1 39.97 -11.33 23.31
CA MET A 1 38.81 -10.45 23.05
C MET A 1 37.66 -11.34 22.59
N PRO A 2 36.62 -11.60 23.39
CA PRO A 2 35.50 -12.40 22.93
C PRO A 2 34.42 -11.48 22.34
N LEU A 3 34.14 -11.74 21.07
CA LEU A 3 32.91 -11.40 20.36
C LEU A 3 31.71 -12.13 21.00
N TRP A 4 30.49 -11.65 20.70
CA TRP A 4 29.20 -12.38 20.65
C TRP A 4 28.13 -12.11 21.76
N TRP A 5 27.01 -11.55 21.27
CA TRP A 5 25.62 -11.50 21.77
C TRP A 5 25.18 -10.31 22.65
N SER A 6 24.64 -9.28 21.97
CA SER A 6 23.60 -8.41 22.53
C SER A 6 22.38 -9.27 22.89
N PRO A 7 22.00 -9.40 24.17
CA PRO A 7 20.86 -10.23 24.56
C PRO A 7 19.57 -9.48 24.23
N CYS A 8 18.78 -10.04 23.32
CA CYS A 8 17.40 -9.61 23.11
C CYS A 8 16.60 -9.71 24.41
N PHE A 9 15.53 -8.92 24.54
CA PHE A 9 14.69 -8.85 25.74
C PHE A 9 14.09 -10.20 26.17
N PHE A 10 13.75 -11.06 25.20
CA PHE A 10 13.20 -12.40 25.45
C PHE A 10 14.24 -13.35 26.07
N ASP A 11 15.44 -13.41 25.50
CA ASP A 11 16.58 -14.19 26.03
C ASP A 11 17.01 -13.71 27.41
N ARG A 12 16.85 -12.41 27.70
CA ARG A 12 17.11 -11.87 29.04
C ARG A 12 16.19 -12.49 30.07
N ASN A 13 14.91 -12.72 29.77
CA ASN A 13 14.00 -13.39 30.70
C ASN A 13 14.34 -14.88 30.87
N GLU A 14 14.88 -15.55 29.85
CA GLU A 14 15.35 -16.93 29.97
C GLU A 14 16.69 -17.06 30.72
N ARG A 15 17.56 -16.04 30.64
CA ARG A 15 18.97 -16.10 31.08
C ARG A 15 19.31 -15.25 32.32
N SER A 16 18.51 -14.23 32.67
CA SER A 16 18.78 -13.28 33.77
C SER A 16 18.80 -13.94 35.15
N SER A 17 18.11 -15.06 35.30
CA SER A 17 18.03 -15.69 36.58
C SER A 17 19.02 -16.86 36.60
N ARG A 18 20.03 -16.74 37.48
CA ARG A 18 20.78 -17.90 38.01
C ARG A 18 19.86 -18.98 38.64
N ARG A 19 18.53 -18.81 38.58
CA ARG A 19 17.45 -19.70 39.02
C ARG A 19 16.36 -19.69 37.93
N PRO A 20 15.83 -20.80 37.44
CA PRO A 20 14.72 -20.78 36.48
C PRO A 20 13.53 -19.96 37.01
N ILE A 21 12.86 -19.16 36.15
CA ILE A 21 11.61 -18.49 36.52
C ILE A 21 10.55 -19.58 36.76
N GLU A 22 9.98 -19.62 37.96
CA GLU A 22 8.89 -20.54 38.27
C GLU A 22 7.70 -20.27 37.35
N ASN A 23 6.93 -21.30 36.98
CA ASN A 23 5.84 -21.14 36.02
C ASN A 23 4.81 -20.08 36.46
N SER A 24 4.66 -19.85 37.76
CA SER A 24 3.79 -18.81 38.35
C SER A 24 4.29 -17.39 38.12
N ASP A 25 5.60 -17.21 37.97
CA ASP A 25 6.27 -15.91 37.92
C ASP A 25 6.53 -15.45 36.49
N ARG A 26 6.10 -16.25 35.51
CA ARG A 26 6.19 -15.90 34.09
C ARG A 26 5.20 -14.78 33.79
N PRO A 27 5.63 -13.76 33.03
CA PRO A 27 4.69 -12.75 32.60
C PRO A 27 3.69 -13.35 31.61
N LEU A 28 2.45 -12.88 31.66
CA LEU A 28 1.33 -13.38 30.83
C LEU A 28 1.67 -13.46 29.33
N TRP A 29 2.49 -12.54 28.83
CA TRP A 29 2.86 -12.46 27.41
C TRP A 29 3.90 -13.50 26.98
N PHE A 30 4.58 -14.18 27.91
CA PHE A 30 5.69 -15.09 27.60
C PHE A 30 5.26 -16.25 26.71
N ASP A 31 4.13 -16.90 27.03
CA ASP A 31 3.64 -18.03 26.25
C ASP A 31 3.15 -17.63 24.86
N VAL A 32 2.59 -16.43 24.73
CA VAL A 32 2.18 -15.87 23.42
C VAL A 32 3.41 -15.60 22.56
N TYR A 33 4.44 -14.98 23.11
CA TYR A 33 5.68 -14.69 22.39
C TYR A 33 6.43 -15.97 21.99
N ARG A 34 6.43 -16.98 22.86
CA ARG A 34 7.03 -18.29 22.59
C ARG A 34 6.29 -19.07 21.50
N ALA A 35 4.96 -19.01 21.49
CA ALA A 35 4.14 -19.67 20.48
C ALA A 35 4.20 -18.98 19.12
N PHE A 36 4.31 -17.65 19.12
CA PHE A 36 4.30 -16.82 17.92
C PHE A 36 5.47 -15.83 17.93
N PRO A 37 6.72 -16.32 17.80
CA PRO A 37 7.88 -15.45 17.79
C PRO A 37 7.85 -14.53 16.55
N PRO A 38 8.32 -13.27 16.66
CA PRO A 38 8.42 -12.39 15.51
C PRO A 38 9.44 -12.93 14.49
N ASN A 39 9.24 -12.62 13.20
CA ASN A 39 10.16 -13.03 12.13
C ASN A 39 11.61 -12.56 12.34
N VAL A 40 11.79 -11.43 13.01
CA VAL A 40 13.10 -10.88 13.37
C VAL A 40 13.06 -10.46 14.82
N GLU A 41 14.04 -10.91 15.61
CA GLU A 41 14.11 -10.57 17.03
C GLU A 41 14.31 -9.06 17.26
N PRO A 42 13.71 -8.52 18.33
CA PRO A 42 13.87 -7.13 18.72
C PRO A 42 15.25 -6.92 19.35
N ASN A 43 16.25 -6.66 18.51
CA ASN A 43 17.58 -6.24 18.93
C ASN A 43 17.68 -4.71 18.99
N TYR A 44 18.25 -4.18 20.07
CA TYR A 44 18.51 -2.75 20.25
C TYR A 44 19.45 -2.20 19.16
N GLU A 45 20.46 -2.98 18.76
CA GLU A 45 21.48 -2.56 17.80
C GLU A 45 21.06 -2.80 16.35
N ARG A 46 19.79 -3.10 16.09
CA ARG A 46 19.31 -3.40 14.74
C ARG A 46 19.50 -2.17 13.83
N PRO A 47 20.32 -2.26 12.77
CA PRO A 47 20.47 -1.16 11.83
C PRO A 47 19.17 -0.93 11.06
N LEU A 48 18.92 0.33 10.69
CA LEU A 48 17.81 0.66 9.80
C LEU A 48 18.05 -0.01 8.44
N PRO A 49 17.03 -0.67 7.85
CA PRO A 49 17.18 -1.24 6.52
C PRO A 49 17.38 -0.12 5.51
N ASP A 50 18.36 -0.29 4.61
CA ASP A 50 18.53 0.60 3.46
C ASP A 50 17.46 0.27 2.43
N GLN A 51 16.31 0.95 2.54
CA GLN A 51 15.11 0.60 1.80
C GLN A 51 14.94 1.55 0.61
N ASN A 52 15.24 1.05 -0.58
CA ASN A 52 14.92 1.75 -1.83
C ASN A 52 13.40 1.69 -2.07
N VAL A 53 12.68 2.72 -1.64
CA VAL A 53 11.23 2.83 -1.82
C VAL A 53 10.93 3.08 -3.29
N ARG A 54 10.22 2.15 -3.92
CA ARG A 54 9.81 2.28 -5.33
C ARG A 54 8.59 3.19 -5.45
N ASN A 55 8.60 4.04 -6.47
CA ASN A 55 7.41 4.80 -6.85
C ASN A 55 6.36 3.85 -7.45
N LEU A 56 5.18 3.80 -6.82
CA LEU A 56 4.05 2.99 -7.27
C LEU A 56 3.12 3.85 -8.16
N ILE A 57 3.59 4.22 -9.35
CA ILE A 57 2.79 4.94 -10.35
C ILE A 57 2.24 3.91 -11.34
N TYR A 58 0.92 3.81 -11.43
CA TYR A 58 0.27 2.94 -12.39
C TYR A 58 0.01 3.67 -13.71
N PRO A 59 -0.01 2.97 -14.87
CA PRO A 59 -0.25 3.60 -16.16
C PRO A 59 -1.58 4.38 -16.25
N GLU A 60 -2.60 3.93 -15.53
CA GLU A 60 -3.91 4.59 -15.46
C GLU A 60 -3.92 5.86 -14.59
N ASP A 61 -2.91 6.08 -13.74
CA ASP A 61 -2.86 7.24 -12.85
C ASP A 61 -2.74 8.54 -13.63
N PHE A 62 -2.10 8.51 -14.81
CA PHE A 62 -2.10 9.65 -15.73
C PHE A 62 -3.53 9.99 -16.20
N GLY A 63 -4.36 8.98 -16.46
CA GLY A 63 -5.77 9.16 -16.77
C GLY A 63 -6.59 9.68 -15.59
N ARG A 64 -6.28 9.25 -14.36
CA ARG A 64 -6.92 9.76 -13.13
C ARG A 64 -6.67 11.25 -12.96
N VAL A 65 -5.41 11.67 -13.08
CA VAL A 65 -5.01 13.08 -13.01
C VAL A 65 -5.74 13.87 -14.10
N PHE A 66 -5.68 13.41 -15.35
CA PHE A 66 -6.36 14.06 -16.46
C PHE A 66 -7.86 14.26 -16.20
N VAL A 67 -8.59 13.22 -15.79
CA VAL A 67 -10.04 13.27 -15.56
C VAL A 67 -10.40 14.20 -14.39
N ASP A 68 -9.58 14.22 -13.34
CA ASP A 68 -9.82 15.05 -12.17
C ASP A 68 -9.62 16.54 -12.48
N PHE A 69 -8.60 16.88 -13.28
CA PHE A 69 -8.32 18.26 -13.69
C PHE A 69 -9.26 18.76 -14.79
N SER A 70 -9.56 17.93 -15.81
CA SER A 70 -10.28 18.37 -17.01
C SER A 70 -11.80 18.26 -16.91
N ALA A 71 -12.33 17.15 -16.39
CA ALA A 71 -13.65 16.70 -16.83
C ALA A 71 -14.82 17.16 -15.95
N GLN A 72 -14.57 17.79 -14.79
CA GLN A 72 -15.61 18.13 -13.79
C GLN A 72 -16.65 17.01 -13.63
N LEU A 73 -16.22 15.75 -13.74
CA LEU A 73 -17.12 14.61 -13.82
C LEU A 73 -17.57 14.24 -12.41
N GLN A 74 -18.80 13.76 -12.28
CA GLN A 74 -19.23 13.21 -11.00
C GLN A 74 -18.36 11.99 -10.60
N PRO A 75 -18.03 11.82 -9.31
CA PRO A 75 -17.12 10.77 -8.84
C PRO A 75 -17.50 9.35 -9.31
N LYS A 76 -18.81 9.07 -9.41
CA LYS A 76 -19.35 7.77 -9.84
C LYS A 76 -18.94 7.33 -11.25
N TYR A 77 -18.55 8.27 -12.12
CA TYR A 77 -18.21 7.98 -13.52
C TYR A 77 -16.70 7.90 -13.77
N ARG A 78 -15.87 8.38 -12.85
CA ARG A 78 -14.41 8.49 -13.05
C ARG A 78 -13.75 7.14 -13.30
N SER A 79 -14.05 6.15 -12.47
CA SER A 79 -13.50 4.79 -12.60
C SER A 79 -13.85 4.17 -13.95
N ARG A 80 -15.10 4.35 -14.42
CA ARG A 80 -15.56 3.80 -15.70
C ARG A 80 -14.84 4.41 -16.89
N VAL A 81 -14.62 5.73 -16.87
CA VAL A 81 -13.85 6.44 -17.91
C VAL A 81 -12.44 5.89 -17.99
N ILE A 82 -11.77 5.71 -16.84
CA ILE A 82 -10.40 5.19 -16.80
C ILE A 82 -10.35 3.76 -17.31
N SER A 83 -11.23 2.88 -16.82
CA SER A 83 -11.30 1.49 -17.28
C SER A 83 -11.59 1.38 -18.77
N LYS A 84 -12.49 2.22 -19.31
CA LYS A 84 -12.80 2.22 -20.74
C LYS A 84 -11.65 2.77 -21.58
N GLY A 85 -10.99 3.83 -21.12
CA GLY A 85 -9.79 4.38 -21.76
C GLY A 85 -8.66 3.36 -21.86
N MET A 86 -8.42 2.62 -20.77
CA MET A 86 -7.47 1.50 -20.76
C MET A 86 -7.89 0.37 -21.71
N ALA A 87 -9.17 0.00 -21.74
CA ALA A 87 -9.69 -1.05 -22.60
C ALA A 87 -9.58 -0.72 -24.10
N LEU A 88 -9.72 0.56 -24.46
CA LEU A 88 -9.55 1.04 -25.83
C LEU A 88 -8.08 1.09 -26.28
N LYS A 89 -7.13 0.71 -25.41
CA LYS A 89 -5.68 0.74 -25.67
C LYS A 89 -5.25 2.03 -26.34
N LEU A 90 -5.73 3.16 -25.81
CA LEU A 90 -5.18 4.47 -26.11
C LEU A 90 -3.80 4.58 -25.43
N GLU A 91 -2.86 3.73 -25.84
CA GLU A 91 -1.49 3.66 -25.33
C GLU A 91 -0.67 4.88 -25.73
N GLU A 92 -1.17 5.70 -26.65
CA GLU A 92 -0.45 6.81 -27.23
C GLU A 92 -0.50 8.12 -26.42
N SER A 93 -0.73 8.05 -25.11
CA SER A 93 -0.87 9.17 -24.14
C SER A 93 -2.27 9.74 -23.98
N TRP A 94 -2.60 10.03 -22.72
CA TRP A 94 -3.82 10.71 -22.29
C TRP A 94 -3.86 12.20 -22.69
N ASP A 95 -2.74 12.72 -23.20
CA ASP A 95 -2.54 14.14 -23.53
C ASP A 95 -2.98 14.48 -24.96
N LYS A 96 -3.30 13.49 -25.80
CA LYS A 96 -3.78 13.74 -27.16
C LYS A 96 -5.17 14.39 -27.13
N GLU A 97 -5.34 15.44 -27.93
CA GLU A 97 -6.65 16.08 -28.10
C GLU A 97 -7.68 15.08 -28.66
N GLY A 98 -8.91 15.13 -28.12
CA GLY A 98 -10.01 14.27 -28.56
C GLY A 98 -10.02 12.83 -28.00
N VAL A 99 -9.05 12.44 -27.17
CA VAL A 99 -9.06 11.13 -26.48
C VAL A 99 -10.30 10.98 -25.60
N PHE A 100 -10.63 12.04 -24.86
CA PHE A 100 -11.79 12.05 -23.97
C PHE A 100 -13.12 11.92 -24.73
N ASP A 101 -13.24 12.54 -25.90
CA ASP A 101 -14.46 12.48 -26.71
C ASP A 101 -14.72 11.06 -27.23
N ARG A 102 -13.66 10.36 -27.64
CA ARG A 102 -13.74 8.94 -28.04
C ARG A 102 -14.22 8.06 -26.88
N ILE A 103 -13.69 8.29 -25.69
CA ILE A 103 -14.11 7.57 -24.48
C ILE A 103 -15.57 7.90 -24.14
N ARG A 104 -15.97 9.17 -24.26
CA ARG A 104 -17.35 9.63 -24.03
C ARG A 104 -18.33 8.96 -24.99
N GLU A 105 -18.00 8.91 -26.28
CA GLU A 105 -18.80 8.24 -27.30
C GLU A 105 -18.89 6.73 -27.03
N ALA A 106 -17.78 6.09 -26.68
CA ALA A 106 -17.76 4.67 -26.35
C ALA A 106 -18.62 4.35 -25.10
N LEU A 107 -18.60 5.22 -24.10
CA LEU A 107 -19.45 5.09 -22.91
C LEU A 107 -20.93 5.34 -23.23
N GLN A 108 -21.24 6.26 -24.14
CA GLN A 108 -22.60 6.48 -24.61
C GLN A 108 -23.15 5.25 -25.36
N LYS A 109 -22.31 4.59 -26.18
CA LYS A 109 -22.65 3.31 -26.83
C LYS A 109 -22.93 2.20 -25.83
N ASP A 110 -22.20 2.17 -24.70
CA ASP A 110 -22.46 1.25 -23.59
C ASP A 110 -23.71 1.63 -22.76
N GLY A 111 -24.44 2.70 -23.14
CA GLY A 111 -25.63 3.18 -22.44
C GLY A 111 -25.34 4.04 -21.19
N VAL A 112 -24.09 4.46 -20.97
CA VAL A 112 -23.70 5.29 -19.83
C VAL A 112 -23.77 6.77 -20.19
N LEU A 113 -24.75 7.47 -19.64
CA LEU A 113 -24.86 8.93 -19.78
C LEU A 113 -24.01 9.66 -18.72
N LEU A 114 -22.94 10.32 -19.17
CA LEU A 114 -22.08 11.14 -18.31
C LEU A 114 -22.75 12.47 -17.99
N HIS A 115 -23.01 12.70 -16.71
CA HIS A 115 -23.54 13.97 -16.20
C HIS A 115 -22.39 14.81 -15.65
N GLU A 116 -22.30 16.04 -16.09
CA GLU A 116 -21.30 17.00 -15.60
C GLU A 116 -21.68 17.49 -14.20
N LYS A 117 -20.68 17.74 -13.36
CA LYS A 117 -20.88 18.32 -12.04
C LYS A 117 -21.12 19.82 -12.23
N LYS A 118 -22.32 20.31 -11.91
CA LYS A 118 -22.55 21.75 -11.79
C LYS A 118 -21.62 22.31 -10.70
N ARG A 119 -20.76 23.26 -11.06
CA ARG A 119 -20.10 24.11 -10.05
C ARG A 119 -21.18 24.99 -9.42
N ILE A 120 -21.24 24.96 -8.09
CA ILE A 120 -22.08 25.84 -7.26
C ILE A 120 -21.38 27.19 -7.18
#